data_AF-A0A432ZI03-F1
#
_entry.id   AF-A0A432ZI03-F1
#
_cell.length_a   1.000
_cell.length_b   1.000
_cell.length_c   1.000
_cell.angle_alpha   90.00
_cell.angle_beta   90.00
_cell.angle_gamma   90.00
#
_symmetry.space_group_name_H-M   'P 1'
#
loop_
_entity.id
_entity.type
_entity.pdbx_description
1 polymer ?
#
loop_
_entity_poly.entity_id
_entity_poly.type
_entity_poly.pdbx_seq_one_letter_code
_entity_poly.pdbx_strand_id
1 'polypeptide(L)'
;MQKLSKSVVSLAAVLLTLTSCVSMSDDPYIQSFGNDEVTEAFDNTSKNKQLSYLGRYLVDADTRREIVANAYEKEFLESWSSADYGNLTAMLTDLAVGDLGSALGSDLGAIVSVGSMLLGAASSSDYDVIGQAWLPEQFDGTKIDSSAAAHSAFSQFVDNQMADMAEQFGYTVRCLSTCAQRSKVFEFVQDGEISNDKPHGYEPKKFVAMVNIPAEFEAIEENDILPIMIGQPIRWKLPPYYTLKLGFYTQVKRDEQGEVIVDSKQAEGYTIEYVSARRDLLNVPFGRMLMQAFHNTPYTIHGSDDLYPSQLFFNGNAYTFFDGSDPMIIEKKVTQQYQD
;
A
#
# COMPACT_ATOMS: atom_id res chain seq x y z
N MET A 1 63.31 2.34 -56.09
CA MET A 1 63.34 2.17 -54.63
C MET A 1 62.01 2.71 -54.11
N GLN A 2 60.93 1.92 -53.96
CA GLN A 2 60.64 0.95 -52.89
C GLN A 2 61.08 1.48 -51.52
N LYS A 3 60.28 1.55 -50.44
CA LYS A 3 58.97 0.97 -50.04
C LYS A 3 58.64 1.59 -48.66
N LEU A 4 57.47 1.23 -48.08
CA LEU A 4 57.00 1.41 -46.68
C LEU A 4 56.17 2.69 -46.44
N SER A 5 54.85 2.68 -46.67
CA SER A 5 53.74 2.03 -45.92
C SER A 5 53.13 3.02 -44.93
N LYS A 6 52.02 3.71 -45.28
CA LYS A 6 50.64 3.19 -45.20
C LYS A 6 50.49 2.24 -44.01
N SER A 7 50.12 2.73 -42.83
CA SER A 7 49.36 2.00 -41.78
C SER A 7 49.23 2.80 -40.47
N VAL A 8 48.70 4.03 -40.45
CA VAL A 8 48.23 4.64 -39.18
C VAL A 8 47.13 5.67 -39.45
N VAL A 9 46.04 5.32 -40.14
CA VAL A 9 44.84 6.19 -40.16
C VAL A 9 43.53 5.39 -40.00
N SER A 10 43.54 4.08 -40.22
CA SER A 10 42.32 3.27 -40.16
C SER A 10 41.89 2.79 -38.77
N LEU A 11 42.53 3.22 -37.67
CA LEU A 11 42.15 2.78 -36.30
C LEU A 11 41.35 3.81 -35.49
N ALA A 12 41.09 5.01 -36.02
CA ALA A 12 40.28 6.03 -35.34
C ALA A 12 38.78 5.97 -35.71
N ALA A 13 38.41 5.27 -36.80
CA ALA A 13 37.04 5.23 -37.30
C ALA A 13 36.19 4.06 -36.74
N VAL A 14 36.79 3.09 -36.04
CA VAL A 14 36.06 1.95 -35.44
C VAL A 14 35.70 2.22 -33.97
N LEU A 15 36.44 3.10 -33.28
CA LEU A 15 36.18 3.45 -31.87
C LEU A 15 35.00 4.41 -31.65
N LEU A 16 34.47 5.03 -32.72
CA LEU A 16 33.28 5.90 -32.66
C LEU A 16 31.95 5.17 -32.93
N THR A 17 31.98 3.85 -33.11
CA THR A 17 30.75 3.04 -33.32
C THR A 17 30.30 2.26 -32.09
N LEU A 18 31.00 2.39 -30.96
CA LEU A 18 30.67 1.71 -29.69
C LEU A 18 30.01 2.63 -28.64
N THR A 19 29.74 3.90 -28.95
CA THR A 19 29.07 4.85 -28.05
C THR A 19 27.57 4.99 -28.32
N SER A 20 26.88 3.91 -28.68
CA SER A 20 25.40 3.92 -28.82
C SER A 20 24.74 2.69 -28.20
N CYS A 21 25.14 2.34 -26.97
CA CYS A 21 24.29 1.55 -26.08
C CYS A 21 23.39 2.49 -25.26
N VAL A 22 22.57 3.30 -25.93
CA VAL A 22 21.36 3.88 -25.35
C VAL A 22 20.29 3.83 -26.43
N SER A 23 19.89 2.63 -26.81
CA SER A 23 18.59 2.41 -27.45
C SER A 23 17.52 2.51 -26.35
N MET A 24 17.27 3.72 -25.84
CA MET A 24 16.06 3.95 -25.05
C MET A 24 14.88 3.64 -25.96
N SER A 25 14.01 2.74 -25.51
CA SER A 25 12.80 2.38 -26.24
C SER A 25 11.98 3.63 -26.53
N ASP A 26 11.36 3.74 -27.72
CA ASP A 26 10.41 4.83 -28.04
C ASP A 26 9.12 4.74 -27.23
N ASP A 27 8.93 3.66 -26.46
CA ASP A 27 7.77 3.42 -25.63
C ASP A 27 7.84 4.24 -24.32
N PRO A 28 6.94 5.22 -24.10
CA PRO A 28 7.03 6.10 -22.95
C PRO A 28 6.90 5.37 -21.60
N TYR A 29 6.24 4.21 -21.55
CA TYR A 29 6.17 3.37 -20.35
C TYR A 29 7.54 2.80 -19.99
N ILE A 30 8.29 2.29 -20.98
CA ILE A 30 9.63 1.73 -20.77
C ILE A 30 10.62 2.84 -20.42
N GLN A 31 10.49 4.02 -21.03
CA GLN A 31 11.31 5.19 -20.66
C GLN A 31 11.12 5.59 -19.20
N SER A 32 9.95 5.31 -18.61
CA SER A 32 9.64 5.69 -17.23
C SER A 32 10.19 4.73 -16.17
N PHE A 33 10.77 3.60 -16.55
CA PHE A 33 11.39 2.66 -15.60
C PHE A 33 12.66 3.21 -14.97
N GLY A 34 13.35 4.13 -15.65
CA GLY A 34 14.57 4.76 -15.14
C GLY A 34 14.33 6.02 -14.30
N ASN A 35 13.06 6.35 -14.00
CA ASN A 35 12.73 7.50 -13.18
C ASN A 35 12.76 7.09 -11.71
N ASP A 36 13.87 7.44 -11.07
CA ASP A 36 14.06 7.26 -9.63
C ASP A 36 13.19 8.23 -8.85
N GLU A 37 12.69 7.76 -7.72
CA GLU A 37 12.00 8.57 -6.74
C GLU A 37 12.95 9.49 -5.97
N VAL A 38 12.45 10.64 -5.53
CA VAL A 38 13.18 11.55 -4.64
C VAL A 38 12.92 11.10 -3.21
N THR A 39 13.99 10.87 -2.47
CA THR A 39 13.94 10.32 -1.11
C THR A 39 14.72 11.16 -0.10
N GLU A 40 14.28 11.13 1.16
CA GLU A 40 15.03 11.66 2.30
C GLU A 40 15.27 10.57 3.35
N ALA A 41 16.35 10.71 4.13
CA ALA A 41 16.65 9.80 5.23
C ALA A 41 15.51 9.79 6.25
N PHE A 42 15.18 8.61 6.78
CA PHE A 42 14.07 8.43 7.71
C PHE A 42 14.53 8.22 9.16
N ASP A 43 14.68 9.33 9.90
CA ASP A 43 15.30 9.31 11.24
C ASP A 43 14.30 9.14 12.40
N ASN A 44 13.03 8.82 12.14
CA ASN A 44 12.02 8.65 13.19
C ASN A 44 11.95 7.19 13.67
N THR A 45 12.71 6.85 14.71
CA THR A 45 12.79 5.49 15.27
C THR A 45 11.43 4.91 15.67
N SER A 46 10.58 5.70 16.35
CA SER A 46 9.28 5.21 16.82
C SER A 46 8.35 4.90 15.64
N LYS A 47 8.29 5.80 14.65
CA LYS A 47 7.53 5.57 13.43
C LYS A 47 8.11 4.43 12.60
N ASN A 48 9.43 4.24 12.59
CA ASN A 48 10.08 3.13 11.91
C ASN A 48 9.69 1.79 12.53
N LYS A 49 9.73 1.66 13.87
CA LYS A 49 9.23 0.47 14.57
C LYS A 49 7.76 0.17 14.24
N GLN A 50 6.91 1.20 14.22
CA GLN A 50 5.49 1.08 13.82
C GLN A 50 5.35 0.55 12.38
N LEU A 51 6.02 1.20 11.42
CA LEU A 51 5.96 0.82 10.00
C LEU A 51 6.58 -0.54 9.74
N SER A 52 7.66 -0.89 10.45
CA SER A 52 8.29 -2.21 10.39
C SER A 52 7.34 -3.29 10.88
N TYR A 53 6.63 -3.05 11.99
CA TYR A 53 5.62 -3.99 12.47
C TYR A 53 4.50 -4.22 11.45
N LEU A 54 3.99 -3.15 10.84
CA LEU A 54 2.97 -3.26 9.79
C LEU A 54 3.52 -3.89 8.49
N GLY A 55 4.77 -3.61 8.15
CA GLY A 55 5.47 -4.11 6.96
C GLY A 55 6.15 -5.47 7.14
N ARG A 56 6.06 -6.12 8.30
CA ARG A 56 6.83 -7.33 8.65
C ARG A 56 6.65 -8.54 7.72
N TYR A 57 5.60 -8.53 6.91
CA TYR A 57 5.33 -9.57 5.91
C TYR A 57 6.22 -9.43 4.65
N LEU A 58 6.92 -8.31 4.52
CA LEU A 58 7.84 -7.98 3.42
C LEU A 58 9.28 -8.40 3.69
N VAL A 59 9.53 -9.03 4.84
CA VAL A 59 10.87 -9.50 5.23
C VAL A 59 10.86 -10.98 5.56
N ASP A 60 12.05 -11.55 5.63
CA ASP A 60 12.28 -12.93 6.01
C ASP A 60 11.76 -13.27 7.43
N ALA A 61 11.62 -14.57 7.70
CA ALA A 61 11.00 -15.05 8.93
C ALA A 61 11.80 -14.75 10.22
N ASP A 62 13.13 -14.61 10.15
CA ASP A 62 13.95 -14.31 11.31
C ASP A 62 13.84 -12.81 11.64
N THR A 63 14.02 -11.94 10.65
CA THR A 63 13.82 -10.48 10.80
C THR A 63 12.42 -10.15 11.26
N ARG A 64 11.40 -10.84 10.72
CA ARG A 64 10.01 -10.70 11.15
C ARG A 64 9.82 -10.99 12.65
N ARG A 65 10.46 -12.03 13.18
CA ARG A 65 10.38 -12.37 14.60
C ARG A 65 11.00 -11.28 15.47
N GLU A 66 12.11 -10.67 15.02
CA GLU A 66 12.75 -9.56 15.72
C GLU A 66 11.90 -8.29 15.69
N ILE A 67 11.30 -7.95 14.54
CA ILE A 67 10.36 -6.82 14.42
C ILE A 67 9.22 -6.97 15.44
N VAL A 68 8.63 -8.16 15.50
CA VAL A 68 7.55 -8.47 16.44
C VAL A 68 8.03 -8.32 17.88
N ALA A 69 9.18 -8.91 18.24
CA ALA A 69 9.73 -8.78 19.59
C ALA A 69 9.96 -7.31 19.98
N ASN A 70 10.52 -6.51 19.07
CA ASN A 70 10.78 -5.08 19.26
C ASN A 70 9.50 -4.25 19.41
N ALA A 71 8.40 -4.67 18.79
CA ALA A 71 7.10 -4.05 18.91
C ALA A 71 6.48 -4.21 20.31
N TYR A 72 6.87 -5.25 21.05
CA TYR A 72 6.45 -5.48 22.44
C TYR A 72 7.46 -4.98 23.48
N GLU A 73 8.56 -4.38 23.06
CA GLU A 73 9.53 -3.79 23.99
C GLU A 73 8.89 -2.63 24.76
N LYS A 74 9.05 -2.69 26.09
CA LYS A 74 8.54 -1.69 27.01
C LYS A 74 8.99 -0.27 26.65
N GLU A 75 10.25 -0.08 26.26
CA GLU A 75 10.80 1.24 25.90
C GLU A 75 10.16 1.84 24.65
N PHE A 76 9.82 1.00 23.66
CA PHE A 76 9.12 1.47 22.47
C PHE A 76 7.71 1.93 22.83
N LEU A 77 7.01 1.17 23.67
CA LEU A 77 5.67 1.50 24.11
C LEU A 77 5.68 2.76 24.98
N GLU A 78 6.62 2.88 25.91
CA GLU A 78 6.80 4.06 26.77
C GLU A 78 7.22 5.32 26.00
N SER A 79 7.73 5.17 24.76
CA SER A 79 8.07 6.32 23.91
C SER A 79 6.85 7.08 23.38
N TRP A 80 5.64 6.54 23.60
CA TRP A 80 4.40 7.11 23.11
C TRP A 80 3.97 8.30 23.96
N SER A 81 3.38 9.31 23.30
CA SER A 81 2.95 10.50 24.01
C SER A 81 1.76 10.19 24.91
N SER A 82 1.54 11.02 25.94
CA SER A 82 0.34 10.95 26.77
C SER A 82 -0.96 11.10 25.96
N ALA A 83 -0.91 11.78 24.81
CA ALA A 83 -2.04 11.87 23.87
C ALA A 83 -2.29 10.53 23.16
N ASP A 84 -1.25 9.80 22.79
CA ASP A 84 -1.35 8.47 22.18
C ASP A 84 -1.95 7.47 23.18
N TYR A 85 -1.47 7.50 24.43
CA TYR A 85 -2.03 6.71 25.53
C TYR A 85 -3.47 7.09 25.87
N GLY A 86 -3.81 8.38 25.84
CA GLY A 86 -5.18 8.86 26.11
C GLY A 86 -6.16 8.42 25.01
N ASN A 87 -5.75 8.50 23.76
CA ASN A 87 -6.54 7.97 22.64
C ASN A 87 -6.69 6.45 22.78
N LEU A 88 -5.60 5.73 23.03
CA LEU A 88 -5.62 4.27 23.20
C LEU A 88 -6.49 3.83 24.38
N THR A 89 -6.46 4.58 25.49
CA THR A 89 -7.31 4.36 26.67
C THR A 89 -8.78 4.46 26.30
N ALA A 90 -9.17 5.50 25.58
CA ALA A 90 -10.54 5.67 25.09
C ALA A 90 -10.95 4.52 24.14
N MET A 91 -10.03 4.07 23.28
CA MET A 91 -10.26 2.91 22.40
C MET A 91 -10.47 1.61 23.19
N LEU A 92 -9.70 1.39 24.24
CA LEU A 92 -9.78 0.18 25.07
C LEU A 92 -11.01 0.18 25.97
N THR A 93 -11.43 1.35 26.47
CA THR A 93 -12.72 1.44 27.13
C THR A 93 -13.84 1.08 26.16
N ASP A 94 -13.82 1.58 24.92
CA ASP A 94 -14.86 1.24 23.94
C ASP A 94 -14.82 -0.26 23.55
N LEU A 95 -13.64 -0.87 23.49
CA LEU A 95 -13.48 -2.31 23.20
C LEU A 95 -13.90 -3.21 24.37
N ALA A 96 -13.59 -2.82 25.61
CA ALA A 96 -13.76 -3.63 26.82
C ALA A 96 -15.08 -3.37 27.56
N VAL A 97 -15.77 -2.28 27.25
CA VAL A 97 -16.83 -1.74 28.12
C VAL A 97 -18.08 -1.38 27.32
N GLY A 98 -18.97 -2.37 27.26
CA GLY A 98 -20.31 -2.10 27.80
C GLY A 98 -20.19 -1.78 29.30
N ASP A 99 -20.36 -0.51 29.66
CA ASP A 99 -20.59 0.04 31.01
C ASP A 99 -19.46 0.05 32.09
N LEU A 100 -18.67 1.14 32.18
CA LEU A 100 -17.80 1.49 33.32
C LEU A 100 -17.58 3.02 33.36
N GLY A 101 -18.47 3.72 34.08
CA GLY A 101 -18.30 5.13 34.38
C GLY A 101 -17.48 5.39 35.65
N SER A 102 -16.27 5.94 35.51
CA SER A 102 -15.73 7.00 36.40
C SER A 102 -14.44 7.62 35.84
N ALA A 103 -14.36 8.95 35.82
CA ALA A 103 -13.25 9.74 35.25
C ALA A 103 -11.93 9.74 36.05
N LEU A 104 -11.82 8.94 37.11
CA LEU A 104 -10.57 8.75 37.87
C LEU A 104 -10.08 7.29 37.84
N GLY A 105 -10.90 6.36 37.37
CA GLY A 105 -10.55 4.95 37.14
C GLY A 105 -10.10 4.66 35.71
N SER A 106 -10.30 5.59 34.77
CA SER A 106 -9.91 5.47 33.36
C SER A 106 -8.40 5.42 33.18
N ASP A 107 -7.65 6.29 33.85
CA ASP A 107 -6.22 6.48 33.54
C ASP A 107 -5.35 5.35 34.11
N LEU A 108 -5.60 4.94 35.36
CA LEU A 108 -4.92 3.80 35.97
C LEU A 108 -5.44 2.47 35.41
N GLY A 109 -6.74 2.36 35.13
CA GLY A 109 -7.34 1.18 34.52
C GLY A 109 -6.78 0.93 33.13
N ALA A 110 -6.64 1.98 32.32
CA ALA A 110 -6.16 1.83 30.95
C ALA A 110 -4.67 1.53 30.85
N ILE A 111 -3.82 2.11 31.71
CA ILE A 111 -2.40 1.72 31.75
C ILE A 111 -2.27 0.21 32.06
N VAL A 112 -3.10 -0.32 32.96
CA VAL A 112 -3.14 -1.76 33.30
C VAL A 112 -3.73 -2.58 32.14
N SER A 113 -4.80 -2.10 31.49
CA SER A 113 -5.43 -2.79 30.34
C SER A 113 -4.50 -2.86 29.13
N VAL A 114 -3.85 -1.75 28.76
CA VAL A 114 -2.79 -1.70 27.75
C VAL A 114 -1.70 -2.70 28.12
N GLY A 115 -1.21 -2.68 29.36
CA GLY A 115 -0.23 -3.64 29.85
C GLY A 115 -0.69 -5.11 29.73
N SER A 116 -1.96 -5.42 30.01
CA SER A 116 -2.50 -6.78 29.94
C SER A 116 -2.72 -7.29 28.52
N MET A 117 -3.20 -6.42 27.62
CA MET A 117 -3.35 -6.67 26.18
C MET A 117 -1.97 -6.95 25.56
N LEU A 118 -0.97 -6.15 25.93
CA LEU A 118 0.41 -6.33 25.49
C LEU A 118 1.03 -7.65 25.98
N LEU A 119 0.81 -8.02 27.25
CA LEU A 119 1.25 -9.33 27.77
C LEU A 119 0.52 -10.49 27.09
N GLY A 120 -0.74 -10.31 26.73
CA GLY A 120 -1.54 -11.27 25.98
C GLY A 120 -1.06 -11.44 24.53
N ALA A 121 -0.79 -10.35 23.81
CA ALA A 121 -0.34 -10.39 22.43
C ALA A 121 1.12 -10.84 22.27
N ALA A 122 1.99 -10.60 23.27
CA ALA A 122 3.31 -11.23 23.33
C ALA A 122 3.24 -12.77 23.43
N SER A 123 2.07 -13.34 23.75
CA SER A 123 1.83 -14.79 23.85
C SER A 123 1.07 -15.40 22.66
N SER A 124 0.52 -14.59 21.75
CA SER A 124 -0.23 -15.08 20.58
C SER A 124 0.71 -15.38 19.40
N SER A 125 0.65 -16.59 18.84
CA SER A 125 1.63 -17.16 17.92
C SER A 125 1.49 -16.79 16.43
N ASP A 126 0.60 -15.88 16.05
CA ASP A 126 0.29 -15.59 14.64
C ASP A 126 1.15 -14.43 14.10
N TYR A 127 2.36 -14.77 13.69
CA TYR A 127 3.40 -13.79 13.35
C TYR A 127 3.56 -13.49 11.86
N ASP A 128 2.93 -14.24 10.96
CA ASP A 128 3.46 -14.38 9.61
C ASP A 128 2.90 -13.45 8.52
N VAL A 129 1.64 -12.98 8.61
CA VAL A 129 1.06 -12.04 7.62
C VAL A 129 0.02 -11.14 8.30
N ILE A 130 -0.12 -9.88 7.86
CA ILE A 130 -1.19 -8.97 8.32
C ILE A 130 -2.35 -8.91 7.33
N GLY A 131 -3.55 -8.62 7.85
CA GLY A 131 -4.60 -8.02 7.05
C GLY A 131 -4.21 -6.61 6.61
N GLN A 132 -4.29 -6.32 5.32
CA GLN A 132 -3.91 -5.02 4.74
C GLN A 132 -5.03 -3.97 4.79
N ALA A 133 -6.16 -4.28 5.42
CA ALA A 133 -7.28 -3.37 5.60
C ALA A 133 -7.99 -3.62 6.93
N TRP A 134 -8.53 -2.54 7.50
CA TRP A 134 -9.20 -2.56 8.79
C TRP A 134 -10.17 -1.38 8.92
N LEU A 135 -11.14 -1.50 9.84
CA LEU A 135 -12.18 -0.52 10.07
C LEU A 135 -12.47 -0.33 11.57
N PRO A 136 -12.86 0.90 11.98
CA PRO A 136 -13.36 1.18 13.32
C PRO A 136 -14.75 0.54 13.55
N GLU A 137 -15.28 0.66 14.78
CA GLU A 137 -16.67 0.26 15.07
C GLU A 137 -17.69 1.17 14.36
N GLN A 138 -17.37 2.46 14.20
CA GLN A 138 -18.20 3.41 13.46
C GLN A 138 -17.41 4.00 12.29
N PHE A 139 -17.93 3.84 11.08
CA PHE A 139 -17.32 4.29 9.84
C PHE A 139 -18.29 5.19 9.08
N ASP A 140 -17.84 6.40 8.69
CA ASP A 140 -18.68 7.42 8.05
C ASP A 140 -20.03 7.65 8.76
N GLY A 141 -19.99 7.69 10.09
CA GLY A 141 -21.18 7.87 10.94
C GLY A 141 -22.07 6.63 11.09
N THR A 142 -21.76 5.53 10.41
CA THR A 142 -22.53 4.28 10.46
C THR A 142 -21.88 3.27 11.40
N LYS A 143 -22.66 2.68 12.31
CA LYS A 143 -22.19 1.62 13.19
C LYS A 143 -22.02 0.30 12.42
N ILE A 144 -20.92 -0.40 12.66
CA ILE A 144 -20.59 -1.68 12.06
C ILE A 144 -20.74 -2.79 13.10
N ASP A 145 -21.89 -3.45 13.08
CA ASP A 145 -22.26 -4.48 14.06
C ASP A 145 -21.99 -5.92 13.58
N SER A 146 -21.48 -6.12 12.36
CA SER A 146 -21.22 -7.45 11.82
C SER A 146 -20.12 -7.45 10.76
N SER A 147 -19.54 -8.63 10.53
CA SER A 147 -18.57 -8.90 9.47
C SER A 147 -19.08 -8.47 8.07
N ALA A 148 -20.32 -8.82 7.73
CA ALA A 148 -20.93 -8.42 6.46
C ALA A 148 -21.13 -6.90 6.35
N ALA A 149 -21.48 -6.22 7.46
CA ALA A 149 -21.56 -4.76 7.49
C ALA A 149 -20.19 -4.11 7.30
N ALA A 150 -19.13 -4.67 7.91
CA ALA A 150 -17.76 -4.20 7.74
C ALA A 150 -17.31 -4.35 6.29
N HIS A 151 -17.59 -5.49 5.68
CA HIS A 151 -17.28 -5.73 4.28
C HIS A 151 -18.02 -4.77 3.34
N SER A 152 -19.31 -4.54 3.58
CA SER A 152 -20.10 -3.56 2.80
C SER A 152 -19.57 -2.14 2.97
N ALA A 153 -19.24 -1.72 4.19
CA ALA A 153 -18.67 -0.40 4.47
C ALA A 153 -17.30 -0.24 3.79
N PHE A 154 -16.45 -1.26 3.86
CA PHE A 154 -15.15 -1.25 3.19
C PHE A 154 -15.28 -1.22 1.67
N SER A 155 -16.21 -1.99 1.10
CA SER A 155 -16.51 -1.95 -0.33
C SER A 155 -16.92 -0.54 -0.78
N GLN A 156 -17.72 0.17 0.02
CA GLN A 156 -18.13 1.54 -0.29
C GLN A 156 -16.95 2.52 -0.13
N PHE A 157 -16.11 2.33 0.87
CA PHE A 157 -14.85 3.06 1.03
C PHE A 157 -13.97 2.92 -0.23
N VAL A 158 -13.82 1.72 -0.79
CA VAL A 158 -13.09 1.52 -2.05
C VAL A 158 -13.70 2.33 -3.20
N ASP A 159 -15.04 2.32 -3.33
CA ASP A 159 -15.72 3.07 -4.39
C ASP A 159 -15.45 4.58 -4.25
N ASN A 160 -15.50 5.11 -3.03
CA ASN A 160 -15.20 6.51 -2.73
C ASN A 160 -13.72 6.84 -3.01
N GLN A 161 -12.77 6.03 -2.56
CA GLN A 161 -11.34 6.23 -2.83
C GLN A 161 -11.05 6.25 -4.33
N MET A 162 -11.70 5.39 -5.12
CA MET A 162 -11.54 5.40 -6.58
C MET A 162 -12.08 6.68 -7.21
N ALA A 163 -13.19 7.23 -6.70
CA ALA A 163 -13.74 8.51 -7.15
C ALA A 163 -12.83 9.69 -6.79
N ASP A 164 -12.37 9.75 -5.53
CA ASP A 164 -11.47 10.80 -5.04
C ASP A 164 -10.15 10.81 -5.80
N MET A 165 -9.58 9.62 -6.08
CA MET A 165 -8.41 9.49 -6.94
C MET A 165 -8.69 9.98 -8.36
N ALA A 166 -9.85 9.65 -8.94
CA ALA A 166 -10.19 10.11 -10.28
C ALA A 166 -10.18 11.65 -10.33
N GLU A 167 -10.84 12.30 -9.37
CA GLU A 167 -10.87 13.76 -9.26
C GLU A 167 -9.45 14.33 -9.08
N GLN A 168 -8.66 13.78 -8.16
CA GLN A 168 -7.31 14.24 -7.85
C GLN A 168 -6.39 14.24 -9.09
N PHE A 169 -6.50 13.24 -9.95
CA PHE A 169 -5.63 13.06 -11.11
C PHE A 169 -6.26 13.53 -12.44
N GLY A 170 -7.47 14.11 -12.42
CA GLY A 170 -8.13 14.59 -13.63
C GLY A 170 -8.69 13.48 -14.54
N TYR A 171 -9.25 12.44 -13.94
CA TYR A 171 -9.92 11.33 -14.61
C TYR A 171 -11.39 11.26 -14.20
N THR A 172 -12.22 10.78 -15.11
CA THR A 172 -13.50 10.15 -14.75
C THR A 172 -13.28 8.69 -14.43
N VAL A 173 -13.98 8.19 -13.41
CA VAL A 173 -14.00 6.77 -13.06
C VAL A 173 -15.39 6.19 -13.29
N ARG A 174 -15.44 4.99 -13.85
CA ARG A 174 -16.65 4.16 -13.86
C ARG A 174 -16.30 2.76 -13.42
N CYS A 175 -17.20 2.15 -12.66
CA CYS A 175 -17.06 0.74 -12.37
C CYS A 175 -17.60 -0.10 -13.55
N LEU A 176 -16.90 -1.18 -13.86
CA LEU A 176 -17.18 -2.10 -14.95
C LEU A 176 -17.87 -3.36 -14.43
N SER A 177 -18.68 -4.00 -15.28
CA SER A 177 -19.34 -5.28 -14.99
C SER A 177 -20.26 -5.19 -13.75
N THR A 178 -20.08 -6.06 -12.75
CA THR A 178 -21.01 -6.21 -11.63
C THR A 178 -20.63 -5.37 -10.42
N CYS A 179 -19.37 -4.93 -10.32
CA CYS A 179 -18.89 -4.10 -9.21
C CYS A 179 -19.20 -4.71 -7.84
N ALA A 180 -19.14 -6.05 -7.78
CA ALA A 180 -19.49 -6.82 -6.60
C ALA A 180 -18.62 -6.40 -5.41
N GLN A 181 -19.15 -6.56 -4.19
CA GLN A 181 -18.46 -6.08 -2.98
C GLN A 181 -17.03 -6.62 -2.84
N ARG A 182 -16.79 -7.86 -3.28
CA ARG A 182 -15.48 -8.54 -3.15
C ARG A 182 -14.55 -8.38 -4.33
N SER A 183 -15.06 -8.00 -5.50
CA SER A 183 -14.24 -7.90 -6.71
C SER A 183 -14.80 -6.82 -7.60
N LYS A 184 -13.97 -5.83 -7.89
CA LYS A 184 -14.35 -4.64 -8.64
C LYS A 184 -13.29 -4.33 -9.69
N VAL A 185 -13.75 -3.92 -10.86
CA VAL A 185 -12.89 -3.43 -11.93
C VAL A 185 -13.37 -2.02 -12.28
N PHE A 186 -12.48 -1.05 -12.21
CA PHE A 186 -12.80 0.35 -12.53
C PHE A 186 -12.03 0.76 -13.79
N GLU A 187 -12.68 1.46 -14.71
CA GLU A 187 -11.99 2.15 -15.80
C GLU A 187 -11.86 3.63 -15.47
N PHE A 188 -10.65 4.14 -15.61
CA PHE A 188 -10.32 5.55 -15.52
C PHE A 188 -10.08 6.10 -16.93
N VAL A 189 -10.70 7.23 -17.23
CA VAL A 189 -10.56 7.93 -18.52
C VAL A 189 -10.25 9.40 -18.24
N GLN A 190 -9.14 9.88 -18.79
CA GLN A 190 -8.69 11.25 -18.56
C GLN A 190 -9.69 12.27 -19.12
N ASP A 191 -9.94 13.34 -18.37
CA ASP A 191 -10.83 14.42 -18.76
C ASP A 191 -10.05 15.50 -19.55
N GLY A 192 -10.56 15.91 -20.71
CA GLY A 192 -10.02 17.05 -21.49
C GLY A 192 -8.80 16.76 -22.38
N GLU A 193 -8.20 17.84 -22.93
CA GLU A 193 -6.99 17.75 -23.77
C GLU A 193 -5.71 17.78 -22.92
N ILE A 194 -4.76 16.92 -23.30
CA ILE A 194 -3.47 16.71 -22.65
C ILE A 194 -2.68 18.02 -22.56
N SER A 195 -2.24 18.38 -21.35
CA SER A 195 -1.04 19.20 -21.21
C SER A 195 0.15 18.39 -21.71
N ASN A 196 0.88 18.90 -22.70
CA ASN A 196 2.10 18.23 -23.18
C ASN A 196 3.22 18.20 -22.12
N ASP A 197 3.08 18.97 -21.03
CA ASP A 197 3.85 18.72 -19.82
C ASP A 197 3.32 17.44 -19.20
N LYS A 198 4.13 16.37 -19.30
CA LYS A 198 3.92 15.12 -18.57
C LYS A 198 4.78 15.18 -17.30
N PRO A 199 4.33 15.83 -16.21
CA PRO A 199 5.13 15.97 -15.00
C PRO A 199 5.45 14.64 -14.29
N HIS A 200 4.98 13.49 -14.81
CA HIS A 200 5.06 12.18 -14.15
C HIS A 200 5.62 11.06 -15.04
N GLY A 201 6.24 11.41 -16.17
CA GLY A 201 6.70 10.42 -17.16
C GLY A 201 5.53 9.77 -17.92
N TYR A 202 5.30 8.46 -17.73
CA TYR A 202 4.22 7.72 -18.38
C TYR A 202 2.90 7.87 -17.65
N GLU A 203 2.02 8.69 -18.22
CA GLU A 203 0.63 8.85 -17.80
C GLU A 203 -0.31 8.43 -18.95
N PRO A 204 -1.10 7.36 -18.79
CA PRO A 204 -1.99 6.88 -19.85
C PRO A 204 -3.35 7.57 -19.80
N LYS A 205 -3.88 7.97 -20.96
CA LYS A 205 -5.26 8.50 -21.10
C LYS A 205 -6.36 7.59 -20.53
N LYS A 206 -6.10 6.28 -20.49
CA LYS A 206 -7.01 5.28 -19.95
C LYS A 206 -6.22 4.21 -19.21
N PHE A 207 -6.71 3.83 -18.04
CA PHE A 207 -6.20 2.69 -17.29
C PHE A 207 -7.34 2.02 -16.52
N VAL A 208 -7.05 0.86 -15.96
CA VAL A 208 -8.01 0.07 -15.19
C VAL A 208 -7.44 -0.19 -13.80
N ALA A 209 -8.26 -0.02 -12.76
CA ALA A 209 -7.95 -0.52 -11.43
C ALA A 209 -8.68 -1.84 -11.20
N MET A 210 -7.99 -2.83 -10.67
CA MET A 210 -8.61 -4.06 -10.18
C MET A 210 -8.51 -4.10 -8.66
N VAL A 211 -9.64 -4.36 -7.99
CA VAL A 211 -9.70 -4.51 -6.54
C VAL A 211 -10.30 -5.87 -6.20
N ASN A 212 -9.65 -6.59 -5.29
CA ASN A 212 -10.15 -7.84 -4.72
C ASN A 212 -10.07 -7.79 -3.19
N ILE A 213 -11.17 -8.08 -2.53
CA ILE A 213 -11.30 -8.21 -1.09
C ILE A 213 -11.63 -9.70 -0.82
N PRO A 214 -10.62 -10.56 -0.68
CA PRO A 214 -10.80 -12.00 -0.82
C PRO A 214 -11.51 -12.67 0.36
N ALA A 215 -11.58 -12.01 1.51
CA ALA A 215 -12.19 -12.54 2.72
C ALA A 215 -13.20 -11.58 3.34
N GLU A 216 -14.03 -12.13 4.23
CA GLU A 216 -14.83 -11.33 5.15
C GLU A 216 -13.95 -10.71 6.24
N PHE A 217 -14.41 -9.60 6.79
CA PHE A 217 -13.77 -8.98 7.94
C PHE A 217 -14.03 -9.78 9.21
N GLU A 218 -13.04 -9.88 10.08
CA GLU A 218 -13.16 -10.47 11.42
C GLU A 218 -13.04 -9.40 12.50
N ALA A 219 -13.64 -9.67 13.66
CA ALA A 219 -13.49 -8.79 14.80
C ALA A 219 -12.06 -8.87 15.34
N ILE A 220 -11.50 -7.73 15.73
CA ILE A 220 -10.23 -7.66 16.46
C ILE A 220 -10.34 -8.42 17.78
N GLU A 221 -9.35 -9.27 18.06
CA GLU A 221 -9.20 -9.95 19.35
C GLU A 221 -8.87 -8.94 20.44
N GLU A 222 -9.35 -9.18 21.67
CA GLU A 222 -9.20 -8.27 22.81
C GLU A 222 -7.72 -7.95 23.12
N ASN A 223 -6.81 -8.85 22.78
CA ASN A 223 -5.37 -8.71 23.01
C ASN A 223 -4.57 -8.28 21.77
N ASP A 224 -5.16 -8.01 20.60
CA ASP A 224 -4.41 -7.69 19.38
C ASP A 224 -3.64 -6.35 19.45
N ILE A 225 -2.35 -6.31 19.12
CA ILE A 225 -1.56 -5.07 19.10
C ILE A 225 -1.83 -4.19 17.87
N LEU A 226 -2.64 -4.62 16.91
CA LEU A 226 -2.91 -3.87 15.68
C LEU A 226 -3.51 -2.45 15.90
N PRO A 227 -4.53 -2.23 16.76
CA PRO A 227 -5.06 -0.89 17.05
C PRO A 227 -4.02 0.05 17.64
N ILE A 228 -3.15 -0.50 18.50
CA ILE A 228 -1.95 0.16 19.02
C ILE A 228 -1.11 0.57 17.80
N MET A 229 -0.65 -0.39 17.01
CA MET A 229 0.27 -0.14 15.89
C MET A 229 -0.28 0.77 14.80
N ILE A 230 -1.58 0.98 14.68
CA ILE A 230 -2.16 1.95 13.74
C ILE A 230 -2.41 3.31 14.39
N GLY A 231 -2.58 3.33 15.71
CA GLY A 231 -2.85 4.53 16.50
C GLY A 231 -4.30 5.02 16.37
N GLN A 232 -5.24 4.12 16.04
CA GLN A 232 -6.66 4.42 15.85
C GLN A 232 -7.56 3.27 16.37
N PRO A 233 -8.83 3.55 16.75
CA PRO A 233 -9.76 2.51 17.13
C PRO A 233 -10.02 1.59 15.94
N ILE A 234 -9.84 0.29 16.13
CA ILE A 234 -10.13 -0.73 15.11
C ILE A 234 -10.97 -1.80 15.76
N ARG A 235 -12.08 -2.13 15.10
CA ARG A 235 -12.94 -3.23 15.50
C ARG A 235 -12.92 -4.39 14.52
N TRP A 236 -12.67 -4.10 13.25
CA TRP A 236 -12.75 -5.06 12.16
C TRP A 236 -11.45 -5.07 11.36
N LYS A 237 -10.92 -6.24 11.01
CA LYS A 237 -9.76 -6.38 10.11
C LYS A 237 -10.01 -7.46 9.07
N LEU A 238 -9.30 -7.38 7.94
CA LEU A 238 -9.15 -8.56 7.09
C LEU A 238 -8.26 -9.60 7.81
N PRO A 239 -8.55 -10.90 7.68
CA PRO A 239 -7.73 -11.93 8.27
C PRO A 239 -6.33 -11.98 7.63
N PRO A 240 -5.31 -12.47 8.37
CA PRO A 240 -3.98 -12.78 7.82
C PRO A 240 -4.06 -13.59 6.51
N TYR A 241 -3.11 -13.41 5.59
CA TYR A 241 -3.04 -14.05 4.26
C TYR A 241 -4.13 -13.64 3.24
N TYR A 242 -5.25 -13.09 3.70
CA TYR A 242 -6.34 -12.62 2.85
C TYR A 242 -6.30 -11.12 2.71
N THR A 243 -5.33 -10.63 1.94
CA THR A 243 -5.07 -9.20 1.82
C THR A 243 -5.94 -8.54 0.76
N LEU A 244 -6.14 -7.22 0.92
CA LEU A 244 -6.65 -6.36 -0.13
C LEU A 244 -5.69 -6.43 -1.33
N LYS A 245 -6.19 -6.84 -2.49
CA LYS A 245 -5.42 -6.80 -3.73
C LYS A 245 -5.89 -5.63 -4.56
N LEU A 246 -4.98 -4.68 -4.78
CA LEU A 246 -5.19 -3.53 -5.63
C LEU A 246 -4.09 -3.49 -6.69
N GLY A 247 -4.45 -3.26 -7.94
CA GLY A 247 -3.49 -3.08 -9.02
C GLY A 247 -4.03 -2.14 -10.09
N PHE A 248 -3.12 -1.41 -10.73
CA PHE A 248 -3.44 -0.45 -11.78
C PHE A 248 -2.78 -0.89 -13.08
N TYR A 249 -3.58 -0.97 -14.15
CA TYR A 249 -3.17 -1.65 -15.37
C TYR A 249 -3.51 -0.87 -16.62
N THR A 250 -2.67 -1.02 -17.64
CA THR A 250 -2.95 -0.48 -18.98
C THR A 250 -2.68 -1.53 -20.08
N GLN A 251 -2.99 -1.17 -21.33
CA GLN A 251 -3.05 -2.09 -22.46
C GLN A 251 -3.94 -3.31 -22.17
N VAL A 252 -5.10 -3.03 -21.57
CA VAL A 252 -6.15 -4.03 -21.31
C VAL A 252 -6.80 -4.48 -22.61
N LYS A 253 -7.21 -5.75 -22.68
CA LYS A 253 -7.99 -6.25 -23.81
C LYS A 253 -9.32 -5.51 -23.92
N ARG A 254 -9.69 -5.15 -25.15
CA ARG A 254 -10.95 -4.49 -25.49
C ARG A 254 -11.68 -5.28 -26.58
N ASP A 255 -13.00 -5.17 -26.58
CA ASP A 255 -13.85 -5.75 -27.62
C ASP A 255 -13.84 -4.91 -28.90
N GLU A 256 -14.65 -5.30 -29.89
CA GLU A 256 -14.76 -4.60 -31.17
C GLU A 256 -15.36 -3.19 -31.03
N GLN A 257 -16.08 -2.92 -29.94
CA GLN A 257 -16.68 -1.63 -29.61
C GLN A 257 -15.71 -0.73 -28.85
N GLY A 258 -14.54 -1.25 -28.45
CA GLY A 258 -13.54 -0.53 -27.70
C GLY A 258 -13.77 -0.53 -26.18
N GLU A 259 -14.73 -1.32 -25.70
CA GLU A 259 -15.01 -1.50 -24.27
C GLU A 259 -14.03 -2.50 -23.65
N VAL A 260 -13.71 -2.34 -22.37
CA VAL A 260 -12.80 -3.25 -21.66
C VAL A 260 -13.47 -4.61 -21.47
N ILE A 261 -12.78 -5.68 -21.86
CA ILE A 261 -13.24 -7.04 -21.62
C ILE A 261 -12.92 -7.40 -20.16
N VAL A 262 -13.98 -7.58 -19.37
CA VAL A 262 -13.89 -8.08 -17.99
C VAL A 262 -14.22 -9.57 -18.00
N ASP A 263 -13.22 -10.38 -17.65
CA ASP A 263 -13.38 -11.81 -17.43
C ASP A 263 -13.81 -12.07 -15.98
N SER A 264 -14.47 -13.21 -15.74
CA SER A 264 -14.84 -13.63 -14.40
C SER A 264 -14.53 -15.10 -14.15
N LYS A 265 -14.12 -15.41 -12.91
CA LYS A 265 -13.93 -16.78 -12.43
C LYS A 265 -14.58 -16.97 -11.08
N GLN A 266 -15.15 -18.14 -10.84
CA GLN A 266 -15.65 -18.49 -9.51
C GLN A 266 -14.49 -18.84 -8.58
N ALA A 267 -14.50 -18.24 -7.40
CA ALA A 267 -13.67 -18.59 -6.25
C ALA A 267 -14.57 -19.11 -5.12
N GLU A 268 -13.99 -19.54 -4.00
CA GLU A 268 -14.73 -20.10 -2.87
C GLU A 268 -15.74 -19.09 -2.30
N GLY A 269 -17.00 -19.20 -2.74
CA GLY A 269 -18.12 -18.38 -2.26
C GLY A 269 -18.26 -16.99 -2.92
N TYR A 270 -17.42 -16.62 -3.88
CA TYR A 270 -17.54 -15.34 -4.59
C TYR A 270 -16.96 -15.36 -6.00
N THR A 271 -17.34 -14.38 -6.82
CA THR A 271 -16.82 -14.21 -8.19
C THR A 271 -15.67 -13.21 -8.19
N ILE A 272 -14.56 -13.61 -8.82
CA ILE A 272 -13.41 -12.75 -9.08
C ILE A 272 -13.53 -12.23 -10.50
N GLU A 273 -13.63 -10.91 -10.63
CA GLU A 273 -13.54 -10.17 -11.89
C GLU A 273 -12.08 -9.76 -12.14
N TYR A 274 -11.63 -9.90 -13.39
CA TYR A 274 -10.28 -9.52 -13.79
C TYR A 274 -10.20 -9.06 -15.24
N VAL A 275 -9.13 -8.33 -15.56
CA VAL A 275 -8.81 -7.94 -16.93
C VAL A 275 -7.47 -8.53 -17.36
N SER A 276 -7.34 -8.87 -18.63
CA SER A 276 -6.05 -9.22 -19.21
C SER A 276 -5.32 -7.94 -19.60
N ALA A 277 -4.25 -7.63 -18.87
CA ALA A 277 -3.39 -6.47 -19.10
C ALA A 277 -1.97 -6.87 -19.49
N ARG A 278 -1.25 -5.97 -20.17
CA ARG A 278 0.18 -6.15 -20.50
C ARG A 278 1.13 -5.32 -19.66
N ARG A 279 0.61 -4.29 -18.98
CA ARG A 279 1.41 -3.32 -18.23
C ARG A 279 0.78 -3.08 -16.88
N ASP A 280 1.61 -3.17 -15.86
CA ASP A 280 1.28 -2.81 -14.49
C ASP A 280 1.89 -1.43 -14.22
N LEU A 281 1.03 -0.49 -13.86
CA LEU A 281 1.43 0.90 -13.64
C LEU A 281 2.28 1.07 -12.37
N LEU A 282 2.30 0.11 -11.45
CA LEU A 282 3.15 0.20 -10.25
C LEU A 282 4.66 0.23 -10.61
N ASN A 283 5.02 -0.23 -11.80
CA ASN A 283 6.39 -0.14 -12.35
C ASN A 283 6.81 1.30 -12.73
N VAL A 284 5.89 2.25 -12.80
CA VAL A 284 6.17 3.63 -13.21
C VAL A 284 5.73 4.62 -12.12
N PRO A 285 6.33 5.83 -12.07
CA PRO A 285 5.99 6.85 -11.09
C PRO A 285 4.48 7.10 -10.93
N PHE A 286 3.76 7.21 -12.06
CA PHE A 286 2.32 7.46 -12.04
C PHE A 286 1.53 6.39 -11.26
N GLY A 287 1.81 5.09 -11.45
CA GLY A 287 1.08 4.07 -10.69
C GLY A 287 1.46 4.02 -9.23
N ARG A 288 2.69 4.38 -8.85
CA ARG A 288 3.08 4.56 -7.44
C ARG A 288 2.35 5.75 -6.80
N MET A 289 2.14 6.83 -7.55
CA MET A 289 1.31 7.96 -7.10
C MET A 289 -0.15 7.54 -6.90
N LEU A 290 -0.72 6.76 -7.81
CA LEU A 290 -2.08 6.21 -7.66
C LEU A 290 -2.18 5.32 -6.41
N MET A 291 -1.19 4.45 -6.18
CA MET A 291 -1.14 3.58 -5.01
C MET A 291 -1.03 4.39 -3.71
N GLN A 292 -0.15 5.41 -3.68
CA GLN A 292 -0.01 6.32 -2.55
C GLN A 292 -1.30 7.10 -2.27
N ALA A 293 -2.02 7.53 -3.31
CA ALA A 293 -3.29 8.22 -3.18
C ALA A 293 -4.40 7.30 -2.64
N PHE A 294 -4.49 6.06 -3.14
CA PHE A 294 -5.46 5.09 -2.63
C PHE A 294 -5.24 4.81 -1.14
N HIS A 295 -3.98 4.66 -0.73
CA HIS A 295 -3.57 4.45 0.65
C HIS A 295 -3.38 5.75 1.44
N ASN A 296 -3.93 6.88 0.97
CA ASN A 296 -4.04 8.12 1.72
C ASN A 296 -5.17 8.07 2.74
N THR A 297 -5.07 7.08 3.64
CA THR A 297 -6.08 6.74 4.62
C THR A 297 -5.43 5.96 5.75
N PRO A 298 -5.95 6.04 6.99
CA PRO A 298 -5.49 5.21 8.08
C PRO A 298 -6.02 3.78 8.04
N TYR A 299 -6.91 3.43 7.11
CA TYR A 299 -7.64 2.16 7.10
C TYR A 299 -7.01 1.06 6.27
N THR A 300 -5.96 1.36 5.51
CA THR A 300 -5.33 0.40 4.61
C THR A 300 -3.82 0.61 4.56
N ILE A 301 -3.10 -0.45 4.20
CA ILE A 301 -1.67 -0.44 3.94
C ILE A 301 -1.38 -1.33 2.75
N HIS A 302 -0.37 -0.98 1.95
CA HIS A 302 0.14 -1.84 0.91
C HIS A 302 1.65 -1.78 0.88
N GLY A 303 2.28 -2.90 0.59
CA GLY A 303 3.71 -2.99 0.37
C GLY A 303 4.01 -4.14 -0.56
N SER A 304 5.08 -3.97 -1.34
CA SER A 304 5.54 -4.95 -2.31
C SER A 304 7.06 -4.90 -2.39
N ASP A 305 7.69 -6.06 -2.34
CA ASP A 305 9.11 -6.30 -2.63
C ASP A 305 9.33 -6.87 -4.04
N ASP A 306 8.27 -7.37 -4.68
CA ASP A 306 8.28 -7.91 -6.05
C ASP A 306 8.69 -6.90 -7.14
N LEU A 307 8.56 -5.60 -6.87
CA LEU A 307 8.80 -4.53 -7.84
C LEU A 307 9.81 -3.52 -7.29
N TYR A 308 10.75 -3.11 -8.14
CA TYR A 308 11.66 -2.03 -7.83
C TYR A 308 11.05 -0.67 -8.20
N PRO A 309 11.14 0.36 -7.34
CA PRO A 309 11.63 0.30 -5.96
C PRO A 309 10.63 -0.39 -5.02
N SER A 310 11.14 -1.16 -4.04
CA SER A 310 10.31 -1.75 -3.00
C SER A 310 9.77 -0.64 -2.09
N GLN A 311 8.44 -0.49 -2.03
CA GLN A 311 7.79 0.58 -1.29
C GLN A 311 6.65 0.08 -0.41
N LEU A 312 6.52 0.70 0.76
CA LEU A 312 5.40 0.59 1.68
C LEU A 312 4.58 1.89 1.63
N PHE A 313 3.28 1.78 1.34
CA PHE A 313 2.32 2.88 1.26
C PHE A 313 1.40 2.87 2.47
N PHE A 314 1.43 3.94 3.25
CA PHE A 314 0.59 4.08 4.45
C PHE A 314 0.34 5.55 4.78
N ASN A 315 -0.91 5.91 5.10
CA ASN A 315 -1.31 7.28 5.46
C ASN A 315 -0.81 8.33 4.44
N GLY A 316 -0.93 8.02 3.14
CA GLY A 316 -0.59 8.94 2.05
C GLY A 316 0.91 9.16 1.88
N ASN A 317 1.74 8.43 2.59
CA ASN A 317 3.20 8.45 2.45
C ASN A 317 3.67 7.14 1.81
N ALA A 318 4.80 7.22 1.11
CA ALA A 318 5.52 6.08 0.60
C ALA A 318 6.90 6.01 1.27
N TYR A 319 7.34 4.79 1.58
CA TYR A 319 8.57 4.52 2.29
C TYR A 319 9.34 3.43 1.55
N THR A 320 10.62 3.66 1.29
CA THR A 320 11.48 2.58 0.78
C THR A 320 11.92 1.73 1.97
N PHE A 321 11.96 0.43 1.75
CA PHE A 321 12.39 -0.52 2.78
C PHE A 321 13.45 -1.46 2.21
N PHE A 322 14.24 -2.04 3.10
CA PHE A 322 15.24 -3.03 2.75
C PHE A 322 14.96 -4.32 3.51
N ASP A 323 14.90 -5.44 2.79
CA ASP A 323 14.87 -6.78 3.37
C ASP A 323 16.30 -7.18 3.77
N GLY A 324 16.71 -6.71 4.95
CA GLY A 324 17.97 -7.06 5.60
C GLY A 324 17.72 -7.56 7.01
N SER A 325 18.78 -7.94 7.72
CA SER A 325 18.68 -8.44 9.10
C SER A 325 18.46 -7.35 10.16
N ASP A 326 17.93 -6.19 9.78
CA ASP A 326 17.62 -5.09 10.73
C ASP A 326 16.10 -5.03 10.94
N PRO A 327 15.61 -5.09 12.20
CA PRO A 327 14.18 -4.95 12.49
C PRO A 327 13.61 -3.54 12.27
N MET A 328 14.43 -2.54 11.90
CA MET A 328 14.00 -1.23 11.41
C MET A 328 14.12 -1.18 9.89
N ILE A 329 13.12 -1.69 9.20
CA ILE A 329 13.20 -1.97 7.76
C ILE A 329 13.05 -0.72 6.90
N ILE A 330 12.51 0.38 7.45
CA ILE A 330 12.30 1.62 6.70
C ILE A 330 13.60 2.42 6.64
N GLU A 331 14.11 2.67 5.44
CA GLU A 331 15.35 3.43 5.26
C GLU A 331 15.08 4.91 4.95
N LYS A 332 14.13 5.14 4.05
CA LYS A 332 13.88 6.47 3.49
C LYS A 332 12.41 6.73 3.33
N LYS A 333 12.06 8.00 3.43
CA LYS A 333 10.74 8.49 3.03
C LYS A 333 10.82 8.99 1.59
N VAL A 334 9.87 8.57 0.77
CA VAL A 334 9.70 9.10 -0.59
C VAL A 334 9.02 10.45 -0.49
N THR A 335 9.69 11.51 -0.91
CA THR A 335 9.15 12.87 -0.95
C THR A 335 8.48 13.17 -2.29
N GLN A 336 8.95 12.55 -3.38
CA GLN A 336 8.35 12.62 -4.71
C GLN A 336 8.54 11.30 -5.45
N GLN A 337 7.50 10.81 -6.13
CA GLN A 337 7.59 9.57 -6.93
C GLN A 337 8.32 9.76 -8.26
N TYR A 338 8.57 11.01 -8.64
CA TYR A 338 9.19 11.43 -9.89
C TYR A 338 10.10 12.63 -9.63
N GLN A 339 11.28 12.65 -10.27
CA GLN A 339 12.21 13.76 -10.25
C GLN A 339 12.05 14.57 -11.55
N ASP A 340 11.74 15.88 -11.42
CA ASP A 340 11.56 16.82 -12.54
C ASP A 340 12.81 17.03 -13.41
#